data_AF-A0AAW1WPY9-F1
#
_entry.id   AF-A0AAW1WPY9-F1
#
_cell.length_a   1.000
_cell.length_b   1.000
_cell.length_c   1.000
_cell.angle_alpha   90.00
_cell.angle_beta   90.00
_cell.angle_gamma   90.00
#
_symmetry.space_group_name_H-M   'P 1'
#
loop_
_entity.id
_entity.type
_entity.pdbx_description
1 polymer ?
#
loop_
_entity_poly.entity_id
_entity_poly.type
_entity_poly.pdbx_seq_one_letter_code
_entity_poly.pdbx_strand_id
1 'polypeptide(L)'
;MERVDKPMYVSNGALGKLYRAALSSVVQEKMTVVWSEQMAQAAYDRELEVQGFEAFLEIAEGQRDMYIEKMRSLMNYYEAASEDEILTGNLRNRAAYLQRDNRRYFDLKDRILLSLKTLQKEAKGWFESSCKVSEQQRMASAWYHVTYNSSYFQEDMNCLSFPWIVGDILLNIKSLNSRRRNRTVTSA
;
A
#
# COMPACT_ATOMS: atom_id res chain seq x y z
N MET A 1 7.96 25.23 -0.91
CA MET A 1 8.30 26.59 -0.46
C MET A 1 7.49 27.58 -1.28
N GLU A 2 6.26 27.88 -0.86
CA GLU A 2 5.55 29.05 -1.36
C GLU A 2 5.99 30.24 -0.52
N ARG A 3 6.38 31.35 -1.17
CA ARG A 3 6.70 32.60 -0.48
C ARG A 3 5.43 33.45 -0.50
N VAL A 4 4.57 33.22 0.49
CA VAL A 4 3.24 33.86 0.61
C VAL A 4 3.34 35.39 0.67
N ASP A 5 4.47 35.91 1.13
CA ASP A 5 4.70 37.34 1.33
C ASP A 5 5.06 38.12 0.05
N LYS A 6 5.09 37.48 -1.13
CA LYS A 6 5.43 38.14 -2.40
C LYS A 6 4.36 37.88 -3.47
N PRO A 7 4.03 38.87 -4.32
CA PRO A 7 3.12 38.65 -5.43
C PRO A 7 3.68 37.58 -6.37
N MET A 8 2.92 36.52 -6.59
CA MET A 8 3.29 35.43 -7.49
C MET A 8 2.89 35.72 -8.93
N TYR A 9 3.78 35.41 -9.87
CA TYR A 9 3.49 35.48 -11.30
C TYR A 9 2.38 34.49 -11.68
N VAL A 10 1.30 34.99 -12.30
CA VAL A 10 0.19 34.16 -12.77
C VAL A 10 0.47 33.72 -14.20
N SER A 11 0.96 32.49 -14.37
CA SER A 11 1.15 31.92 -15.71
C SER A 11 -0.20 31.66 -16.40
N ASN A 12 -0.33 32.12 -17.65
CA ASN A 12 -1.49 31.85 -18.52
C ASN A 12 -1.40 30.52 -19.29
N GLY A 13 -0.28 29.81 -19.19
CA GLY A 13 -0.10 28.51 -19.84
C GLY A 13 -0.94 27.40 -19.21
N ALA A 14 -1.09 26.28 -19.92
CA ALA A 14 -1.88 25.13 -19.46
C ALA A 14 -1.44 24.62 -18.08
N LEU A 15 -0.13 24.50 -17.84
CA LEU A 15 0.42 24.11 -16.52
C LEU A 15 0.05 25.09 -15.40
N GLY A 16 0.07 26.41 -15.67
CA GLY A 16 -0.30 27.41 -14.67
C GLY A 16 -1.78 27.34 -14.30
N LYS A 17 -2.64 27.09 -15.28
CA LYS A 17 -4.08 26.87 -15.06
C LYS A 17 -4.33 25.58 -14.26
N LEU A 18 -3.65 24.48 -14.62
CA LEU A 18 -3.74 23.21 -13.90
C LEU A 18 -3.26 23.31 -12.45
N TYR A 19 -2.11 23.96 -12.21
CA TYR A 19 -1.58 24.16 -10.86
C TYR A 19 -2.55 24.94 -9.96
N ARG A 20 -3.17 26.01 -10.48
CA ARG A 20 -4.17 26.78 -9.72
C ARG A 20 -5.44 25.97 -9.46
N ALA A 21 -5.94 25.22 -10.46
CA ALA A 21 -7.10 24.35 -10.30
C ALA A 21 -6.84 23.26 -9.25
N ALA A 22 -5.65 22.65 -9.26
CA ALA A 22 -5.23 21.67 -8.27
C ALA A 22 -5.12 22.30 -6.87
N LEU A 23 -4.50 23.47 -6.74
CA LEU A 23 -4.42 24.21 -5.46
C LEU A 23 -5.80 24.51 -4.87
N SER A 24 -6.76 24.98 -5.69
CA SER A 24 -8.13 25.20 -5.22
C SER A 24 -8.81 23.92 -4.75
N SER A 25 -8.52 22.77 -5.39
CA SER A 25 -9.05 21.46 -5.01
C SER A 25 -8.42 20.92 -3.71
N VAL A 26 -7.10 21.03 -3.57
CA VAL A 26 -6.34 20.54 -2.41
C VAL A 26 -6.70 21.27 -1.12
N VAL A 27 -7.11 22.54 -1.21
CA VAL A 27 -7.64 23.29 -0.05
C VAL A 27 -8.99 22.72 0.43
N GLN A 28 -9.77 22.11 -0.46
CA GLN A 28 -11.02 21.39 -0.11
C GLN A 28 -10.77 19.96 0.36
N GLU A 29 -9.73 19.28 -0.14
CA GLU A 29 -9.40 17.87 0.14
C GLU A 29 -8.39 17.65 1.27
N LYS A 30 -8.32 18.51 2.29
CA LYS A 30 -7.70 18.13 3.58
C LYS A 30 -8.56 17.14 4.38
N MET A 31 -9.34 16.31 3.69
CA MET A 31 -9.91 15.10 4.27
C MET A 31 -8.82 14.04 4.17
N THR A 32 -8.16 13.77 5.30
CA THR A 32 -7.43 12.51 5.49
C THR A 32 -8.39 11.40 5.07
N VAL A 33 -8.11 10.72 3.95
CA VAL A 33 -8.89 9.55 3.55
C VAL A 33 -8.59 8.48 4.58
N VAL A 34 -9.42 8.41 5.61
CA VAL A 34 -9.35 7.38 6.64
C VAL A 34 -9.88 6.12 5.96
N TRP A 35 -9.01 5.14 5.78
CA TRP A 35 -9.42 3.82 5.35
C TRP A 35 -10.49 3.33 6.32
N SER A 36 -11.70 3.07 5.81
CA SER A 36 -12.86 2.70 6.63
C SER A 36 -13.36 1.32 6.26
N GLU A 37 -14.10 0.70 7.17
CA GLU A 37 -14.72 -0.61 6.95
C GLU A 37 -15.58 -0.64 5.67
N GLN A 38 -16.36 0.42 5.41
CA GLN A 38 -17.19 0.55 4.22
C GLN A 38 -16.35 0.60 2.94
N MET A 39 -15.21 1.29 2.98
CA MET A 39 -14.27 1.33 1.84
C MET A 39 -13.62 -0.04 1.61
N ALA A 40 -13.29 -0.76 2.69
CA ALA A 40 -12.75 -2.11 2.60
C ALA A 40 -13.75 -3.07 1.93
N GLN A 41 -15.02 -3.02 2.34
CA GLN A 41 -16.09 -3.81 1.71
C GLN A 41 -16.28 -3.47 0.23
N ALA A 42 -16.26 -2.19 -0.14
CA ALA A 42 -16.45 -1.75 -1.52
C ALA A 42 -15.25 -2.08 -2.42
N ALA A 43 -14.04 -2.07 -1.87
CA ALA A 43 -12.80 -2.35 -2.60
C ALA A 43 -12.46 -3.85 -2.68
N TYR A 44 -13.20 -4.70 -1.97
CA TYR A 44 -12.93 -6.13 -1.88
C TYR A 44 -13.20 -6.85 -3.20
N ASP A 45 -12.16 -7.41 -3.80
CA ASP A 45 -12.23 -8.12 -5.07
C ASP A 45 -12.30 -9.64 -4.85
N ARG A 46 -13.50 -10.19 -5.02
CA ARG A 46 -13.76 -11.63 -4.91
C ARG A 46 -13.06 -12.45 -6.00
N GLU A 47 -12.60 -11.83 -7.09
CA GLU A 47 -11.80 -12.54 -8.11
C GLU A 47 -10.40 -12.93 -7.62
N LEU A 48 -9.97 -12.40 -6.46
CA LEU A 48 -8.70 -12.77 -5.81
C LEU A 48 -8.86 -13.94 -4.82
N GLU A 49 -10.07 -14.49 -4.66
CA GLU A 49 -10.33 -15.65 -3.82
C GLU A 49 -10.04 -16.97 -4.55
N VAL A 50 -9.43 -17.92 -3.82
CA VAL A 50 -9.12 -19.27 -4.33
C VAL A 50 -9.66 -20.32 -3.38
N GLN A 51 -10.46 -21.26 -3.89
CA GLN A 51 -11.04 -22.34 -3.07
C GLN A 51 -9.99 -23.05 -2.18
N GLY A 52 -10.31 -23.13 -0.88
CA GLY A 52 -9.43 -23.69 0.14
C GLY A 52 -8.43 -22.71 0.76
N PHE A 53 -8.55 -21.40 0.51
CA PHE A 53 -7.72 -20.38 1.18
C PHE A 53 -7.98 -20.29 2.69
N GLU A 54 -9.18 -20.66 3.14
CA GLU A 54 -9.61 -20.60 4.55
C GLU A 54 -8.67 -21.36 5.50
N ALA A 55 -8.08 -22.47 5.03
CA ALA A 55 -7.13 -23.28 5.79
C ALA A 55 -5.83 -22.53 6.15
N PHE A 56 -5.53 -21.42 5.48
CA PHE A 56 -4.32 -20.63 5.67
C PHE A 56 -4.58 -19.29 6.37
N LEU A 57 -5.81 -19.01 6.79
CA LEU A 57 -6.17 -17.72 7.40
C LEU A 57 -5.39 -17.43 8.68
N GLU A 58 -5.25 -18.41 9.58
CA GLU A 58 -4.53 -18.25 10.85
C GLU A 58 -3.04 -17.93 10.62
N ILE A 59 -2.42 -18.62 9.66
CA ILE A 59 -1.02 -18.37 9.29
C ILE A 59 -0.87 -16.98 8.66
N ALA A 60 -1.78 -16.62 7.75
CA ALA A 60 -1.78 -15.33 7.08
C ALA A 60 -1.97 -14.17 8.07
N GLU A 61 -2.85 -14.34 9.06
CA GLU A 61 -3.08 -13.40 10.15
C GLU A 61 -1.82 -13.18 10.97
N GLY A 62 -1.18 -14.24 11.45
CA GLY A 62 0.08 -14.12 12.19
C GLY A 62 1.19 -13.42 11.38
N GLN A 63 1.30 -13.72 10.08
CA GLN A 63 2.27 -13.07 9.20
C GLN A 63 1.96 -11.59 8.94
N ARG A 64 0.68 -11.24 8.78
CA ARG A 64 0.23 -9.85 8.66
C ARG A 64 0.60 -9.07 9.92
N ASP A 65 0.29 -9.60 11.10
CA ASP A 65 0.53 -8.91 12.36
C ASP A 65 2.02 -8.68 12.61
N MET A 66 2.86 -9.70 12.34
CA MET A 66 4.32 -9.55 12.35
C MET A 66 4.81 -8.49 11.37
N TYR A 67 4.20 -8.39 10.18
CA TYR A 67 4.54 -7.36 9.21
C TYR A 67 4.16 -5.96 9.69
N ILE A 68 2.96 -5.80 10.25
CA ILE A 68 2.46 -4.54 10.81
C ILE A 68 3.38 -4.05 11.92
N GLU A 69 3.81 -4.92 12.84
CA GLU A 69 4.73 -4.56 13.92
C GLU A 69 6.09 -4.06 13.39
N LYS A 70 6.65 -4.74 12.40
CA LYS A 70 7.90 -4.32 11.76
C LYS A 70 7.74 -3.01 10.99
N MET A 71 6.63 -2.84 10.26
CA MET A 71 6.33 -1.60 9.56
C MET A 71 6.20 -0.44 10.54
N ARG A 72 5.46 -0.63 11.64
CA ARG A 72 5.32 0.35 12.72
C ARG A 72 6.68 0.73 13.32
N SER A 73 7.56 -0.25 13.50
CA SER A 73 8.93 -0.01 13.99
C SER A 73 9.75 0.85 13.00
N LEU A 74 9.65 0.59 11.69
CA LEU A 74 10.29 1.42 10.67
C LEU A 74 9.70 2.83 10.60
N MET A 75 8.38 2.95 10.68
CA MET A 75 7.67 4.24 10.70
C MET A 75 8.13 5.10 11.89
N ASN A 76 8.18 4.51 13.09
CA ASN A 76 8.65 5.19 14.28
C ASN A 76 10.14 5.59 14.16
N TYR A 77 10.99 4.73 13.59
CA TYR A 77 12.41 5.02 13.42
C TYR A 77 12.69 6.19 12.47
N TYR A 78 11.92 6.29 11.38
CA TYR A 78 12.06 7.33 10.37
C TYR A 78 11.10 8.52 10.54
N GLU A 79 10.33 8.54 11.64
CA GLU A 79 9.31 9.55 11.95
C GLU A 79 8.25 9.73 10.84
N ALA A 80 7.88 8.62 10.18
CA ALA A 80 6.82 8.62 9.18
C ALA A 80 5.46 8.44 9.84
N ALA A 81 4.48 9.24 9.42
CA ALA A 81 3.13 9.25 9.98
C ALA A 81 2.20 8.24 9.32
N SER A 82 2.42 7.92 8.04
CA SER A 82 1.53 7.06 7.26
C SER A 82 2.29 6.09 6.35
N GLU A 83 1.62 5.02 5.95
CA GLU A 83 2.19 3.97 5.12
C GLU A 83 2.72 4.52 3.78
N ASP A 84 2.01 5.47 3.15
CA ASP A 84 2.42 6.09 1.88
C ASP A 84 3.77 6.82 1.99
N GLU A 85 4.07 7.42 3.14
CA GLU A 85 5.34 8.12 3.35
C GLU A 85 6.53 7.16 3.37
N ILE A 86 6.40 6.00 4.03
CA ILE A 86 7.45 4.97 4.03
C ILE A 86 7.55 4.29 2.68
N LEU A 87 6.43 3.92 2.06
CA LEU A 87 6.43 3.25 0.75
C LEU A 87 7.08 4.09 -0.33
N THR A 88 6.86 5.40 -0.32
CA THR A 88 7.44 6.32 -1.30
C THR A 88 8.78 6.92 -0.87
N GLY A 89 9.11 6.80 0.42
CA GLY A 89 10.21 7.51 1.08
C GLY A 89 10.04 9.03 1.09
N ASN A 90 8.82 9.53 0.87
CA ASN A 90 8.52 10.97 0.84
C ASN A 90 7.83 11.41 2.13
N LEU A 91 8.63 11.84 3.11
CA LEU A 91 8.11 12.37 4.37
C LEU A 91 7.45 13.74 4.14
N ARG A 92 6.21 13.93 4.63
CA ARG A 92 5.52 15.23 4.61
C ARG A 92 6.11 16.16 5.66
N ASN A 93 6.33 15.64 6.86
CA ASN A 93 6.99 16.34 7.96
C ASN A 93 8.50 16.13 7.92
N ARG A 94 9.21 17.00 7.19
CA ARG A 94 10.68 16.93 7.09
C ARG A 94 11.32 17.84 8.13
N ALA A 95 12.27 17.30 8.89
CA ALA A 95 13.12 18.11 9.76
C ALA A 95 13.79 19.26 9.00
N ALA A 96 13.92 20.42 9.64
CA ALA A 96 14.36 21.67 9.00
C ALA A 96 15.74 21.56 8.30
N TYR A 97 16.63 20.70 8.78
CA TYR A 97 17.94 20.48 8.18
C TYR A 97 17.88 19.66 6.87
N LEU A 98 16.90 18.76 6.72
CA LEU A 98 16.65 18.00 5.49
C LEU A 98 16.00 18.84 4.40
N GLN A 99 15.35 19.95 4.76
CA GLN A 99 14.77 20.89 3.79
C GLN A 99 15.83 21.73 3.08
N ARG A 100 17.01 21.90 3.69
CA ARG A 100 18.12 22.69 3.13
C ARG A 100 19.11 21.85 2.34
N ASP A 101 19.33 20.60 2.76
CA ASP A 101 20.27 19.69 2.11
C ASP A 101 19.53 18.55 1.39
N ASN A 102 19.25 18.78 0.11
CA ASN A 102 18.58 17.78 -0.73
C ASN A 102 19.39 16.48 -0.85
N ARG A 103 20.73 16.52 -0.80
CA ARG A 103 21.56 15.32 -0.93
C ARG A 103 21.31 14.37 0.24
N ARG A 104 21.35 14.89 1.48
CA ARG A 104 21.05 14.11 2.68
C ARG A 104 19.62 13.57 2.68
N TYR A 105 18.68 14.34 2.13
CA TYR A 105 17.30 13.88 1.99
C TYR A 105 17.18 12.69 1.01
N PHE A 106 17.88 12.73 -0.13
CA PHE A 106 17.94 11.58 -1.04
C PHE A 106 18.61 10.37 -0.38
N ASP A 107 19.72 10.56 0.32
CA ASP A 107 20.38 9.47 1.05
C ASP A 107 19.47 8.84 2.12
N LEU A 108 18.71 9.66 2.85
CA LEU A 108 17.71 9.19 3.82
C LEU A 108 16.59 8.40 3.13
N LYS A 109 16.05 8.95 2.04
CA LYS A 109 15.02 8.30 1.24
C LYS A 109 15.49 6.92 0.75
N ASP A 110 16.71 6.83 0.26
CA ASP A 110 17.29 5.57 -0.20
C ASP A 110 17.42 4.55 0.94
N ARG A 111 17.78 5.01 2.15
CA ARG A 111 17.81 4.16 3.36
C ARG A 111 16.42 3.64 3.73
N ILE A 112 15.40 4.50 3.72
CA ILE A 112 14.01 4.11 3.98
C ILE A 112 13.58 3.02 2.99
N LEU A 113 13.81 3.26 1.69
CA LEU A 113 13.45 2.32 0.64
C LEU A 113 14.21 1.00 0.75
N LEU A 114 15.49 1.04 1.15
CA LEU A 114 16.29 -0.17 1.38
C LEU A 114 15.77 -0.98 2.58
N SER A 115 15.47 -0.32 3.69
CA SER A 115 14.88 -0.95 4.88
C SER A 115 13.54 -1.61 4.54
N LEU A 116 12.67 -0.91 3.81
CA LEU A 116 11.39 -1.44 3.35
C LEU A 116 11.57 -2.66 2.43
N LYS A 117 12.46 -2.59 1.45
CA LYS A 117 12.77 -3.74 0.56
C LYS A 117 13.27 -4.95 1.34
N THR A 118 14.02 -4.71 2.41
CA THR A 118 14.52 -5.78 3.28
C THR A 118 13.37 -6.43 4.04
N LEU A 119 12.46 -5.63 4.60
CA LEU A 119 11.23 -6.12 5.23
C LEU A 119 10.34 -6.92 4.26
N GLN A 120 10.14 -6.42 3.03
CA GLN A 120 9.37 -7.12 2.00
C GLN A 120 10.02 -8.45 1.62
N LYS A 121 11.35 -8.51 1.54
CA LYS A 121 12.10 -9.75 1.27
C LYS A 121 11.94 -10.75 2.41
N GLU A 122 11.98 -10.31 3.67
CA GLU A 122 11.74 -11.15 4.83
C GLU A 122 10.31 -11.71 4.83
N ALA A 123 9.32 -10.86 4.57
CA ALA A 123 7.92 -11.27 4.45
C ALA A 123 7.72 -12.30 3.33
N LYS A 124 8.37 -12.08 2.17
CA LYS A 124 8.39 -13.07 1.09
C LYS A 124 9.04 -14.39 1.52
N GLY A 125 10.09 -14.34 2.34
CA GLY A 125 10.70 -15.53 2.94
C GLY A 125 9.73 -16.30 3.85
N TRP A 126 8.92 -15.60 4.65
CA TRP A 126 7.87 -16.25 5.47
C TRP A 126 6.85 -16.95 4.59
N PHE A 127 6.37 -16.27 3.55
CA PHE A 127 5.44 -16.82 2.57
C PHE A 127 5.95 -18.11 1.93
N GLU A 128 7.19 -18.08 1.44
CA GLU A 128 7.84 -19.23 0.78
C GLU A 128 8.07 -20.39 1.76
N SER A 129 8.33 -20.10 3.04
CA SER A 129 8.54 -21.13 4.07
C SER A 129 7.24 -21.78 4.56
N SER A 130 6.13 -21.07 4.52
CA SER A 130 4.85 -21.51 5.07
C SER A 130 3.99 -22.32 4.09
N CYS A 131 4.34 -22.37 2.80
CA CYS A 131 3.53 -23.10 1.81
C CYS A 131 4.37 -23.77 0.71
N LYS A 132 3.83 -24.86 0.14
CA LYS A 132 4.40 -25.47 -1.06
C LYS A 132 4.02 -24.66 -2.30
N VAL A 133 4.77 -24.81 -3.38
CA VAL A 133 4.52 -24.12 -4.67
C VAL A 133 3.07 -24.30 -5.16
N SER A 134 2.46 -25.47 -4.95
CA SER A 134 1.07 -25.74 -5.32
C SER A 134 0.02 -24.99 -4.49
N GLU A 135 0.39 -24.53 -3.30
CA GLU A 135 -0.51 -23.90 -2.31
C GLU A 135 -0.33 -22.38 -2.24
N GLN A 136 0.68 -21.85 -2.93
CA GLN A 136 0.98 -20.41 -3.00
C GLN A 136 -0.23 -19.57 -3.39
N GLN A 137 -1.08 -20.04 -4.30
CA GLN A 137 -2.28 -19.32 -4.71
C GLN A 137 -3.31 -19.18 -3.56
N ARG A 138 -3.48 -20.23 -2.76
CA ARG A 138 -4.38 -20.23 -1.60
C ARG A 138 -3.82 -19.33 -0.49
N MET A 139 -2.52 -19.43 -0.23
CA MET A 139 -1.85 -18.57 0.76
C MET A 139 -1.93 -17.09 0.38
N ALA A 140 -1.65 -16.74 -0.89
CA ALA A 140 -1.73 -15.37 -1.35
C ALA A 140 -3.16 -14.81 -1.26
N SER A 141 -4.15 -15.64 -1.60
CA SER A 141 -5.56 -15.30 -1.42
C SER A 141 -5.91 -15.07 0.07
N ALA A 142 -5.39 -15.90 0.98
CA ALA A 142 -5.55 -15.70 2.42
C ALA A 142 -4.93 -14.37 2.89
N TRP A 143 -3.71 -14.04 2.46
CA TRP A 143 -3.07 -12.74 2.77
C TRP A 143 -3.93 -11.56 2.32
N TYR A 144 -4.46 -11.64 1.09
CA TYR A 144 -5.38 -10.62 0.55
C TYR A 144 -6.64 -10.50 1.41
N HIS A 145 -7.29 -11.63 1.72
CA HIS A 145 -8.51 -11.66 2.52
C HIS A 145 -8.30 -11.06 3.92
N VAL A 146 -7.25 -11.46 4.60
CA VAL A 146 -6.88 -11.03 5.96
C VAL A 146 -6.53 -9.53 6.02
N THR A 147 -6.18 -8.91 4.89
CA THR A 147 -5.85 -7.47 4.85
C THR A 147 -7.03 -6.59 4.42
N TYR A 148 -7.83 -7.04 3.45
CA TYR A 148 -8.88 -6.23 2.82
C TYR A 148 -10.29 -6.57 3.29
N ASN A 149 -10.51 -7.68 3.98
CA ASN A 149 -11.84 -8.02 4.48
C ASN A 149 -12.19 -7.21 5.73
N SER A 150 -13.40 -6.66 5.72
CA SER A 150 -14.11 -6.03 6.84
C SER A 150 -13.91 -6.73 8.18
N SER A 151 -13.99 -8.07 8.20
CA SER A 151 -13.94 -8.85 9.45
C SER A 151 -12.60 -8.77 10.19
N TYR A 152 -11.54 -8.39 9.48
CA TYR A 152 -10.17 -8.30 10.01
C TYR A 152 -9.67 -6.86 10.09
N PHE A 153 -10.58 -5.88 9.92
CA PHE A 153 -10.23 -4.48 9.94
C PHE A 153 -9.70 -4.07 11.33
N GLN A 154 -8.46 -3.56 11.39
CA GLN A 154 -7.91 -2.93 12.57
C GLN A 154 -8.02 -1.41 12.44
N GLU A 155 -8.48 -0.72 13.48
CA GLU A 155 -8.65 0.74 13.46
C GLU A 155 -7.30 1.50 13.44
N ASP A 156 -6.24 0.89 13.98
CA ASP A 156 -4.95 1.57 14.18
C ASP A 156 -4.09 1.65 12.91
N MET A 157 -3.81 0.50 12.28
CA MET A 157 -2.91 0.41 11.11
C MET A 157 -3.19 -0.83 10.28
N ASN A 158 -3.86 -0.64 9.14
CA ASN A 158 -3.96 -1.66 8.10
C ASN A 158 -2.86 -1.41 7.07
N CYS A 159 -1.80 -2.22 7.08
CA CYS A 159 -0.75 -2.14 6.06
C CYS A 159 -1.27 -2.71 4.74
N LEU A 160 -1.84 -1.84 3.89
CA LEU A 160 -2.49 -2.24 2.64
C LEU A 160 -1.51 -2.82 1.63
N SER A 161 -0.21 -2.48 1.75
CA SER A 161 0.85 -3.00 0.89
C SER A 161 1.22 -4.46 1.13
N PHE A 162 0.83 -5.04 2.26
CA PHE A 162 1.27 -6.38 2.67
C PHE A 162 0.95 -7.48 1.64
N PRO A 163 -0.31 -7.65 1.16
CA PRO A 163 -0.62 -8.66 0.15
C PRO A 163 0.08 -8.44 -1.18
N TRP A 164 0.39 -7.18 -1.51
CA TRP A 164 1.03 -6.82 -2.78
C TRP A 164 2.50 -7.20 -2.86
N ILE A 165 3.10 -7.66 -1.76
CA ILE A 165 4.44 -8.28 -1.76
C ILE A 165 4.45 -9.53 -2.65
N VAL A 166 3.33 -10.27 -2.68
CA VAL A 166 3.08 -11.44 -3.55
C VAL A 166 2.14 -11.10 -4.71
N GLY A 167 2.22 -9.85 -5.19
CA GLY A 167 1.35 -9.32 -6.24
C GLY A 167 1.42 -10.10 -7.55
N ASP A 168 2.56 -10.70 -7.88
CA ASP A 168 2.72 -11.59 -9.03
C ASP A 168 1.78 -12.80 -8.99
N ILE A 169 1.61 -13.39 -7.80
CA ILE A 169 0.72 -14.54 -7.57
C ILE A 169 -0.75 -14.08 -7.60
N LEU A 170 -1.07 -12.97 -6.94
CA LEU A 170 -2.42 -12.39 -6.93
C LEU A 170 -2.90 -12.02 -8.35
N LEU A 171 -2.03 -11.39 -9.14
CA LEU A 171 -2.34 -11.05 -10.53
C LEU A 171 -2.54 -12.31 -11.38
N ASN A 172 -1.78 -13.38 -11.13
CA ASN A 172 -1.98 -14.65 -11.80
C ASN A 172 -3.36 -15.26 -11.46
N ILE A 173 -3.75 -15.25 -10.19
CA ILE A 173 -5.09 -15.70 -9.74
C ILE A 173 -6.19 -14.95 -10.49
N LYS A 174 -6.11 -13.60 -10.51
CA LYS A 174 -7.07 -12.76 -11.22
C LYS A 174 -7.15 -13.10 -12.71
N SER A 175 -6.00 -13.31 -13.35
CA SER A 175 -5.95 -13.70 -14.77
C SER A 175 -6.63 -15.05 -15.04
N LEU A 176 -6.47 -16.03 -14.14
CA LEU A 176 -7.08 -17.35 -14.26
C LEU A 176 -8.60 -17.29 -14.05
N ASN A 177 -9.05 -16.53 -13.05
CA ASN A 177 -10.46 -16.35 -12.74
C ASN A 177 -11.20 -15.58 -13.84
N SER A 178 -10.59 -14.53 -14.39
CA SER A 178 -11.13 -13.80 -15.55
C SER A 178 -11.32 -14.72 -16.78
N ARG A 179 -10.33 -15.59 -17.08
CA ARG A 179 -10.43 -16.58 -18.17
C ARG A 179 -11.55 -17.60 -17.93
N ARG A 180 -11.73 -18.07 -16.69
CA ARG A 180 -12.82 -18.98 -16.33
C ARG A 180 -14.18 -18.32 -16.54
N ARG A 181 -14.34 -17.07 -16.09
CA ARG A 181 -15.57 -16.29 -16.29
C ARG A 181 -15.90 -16.12 -17.77
N ASN A 182 -14.91 -15.79 -18.60
CA ASN A 182 -15.15 -15.60 -20.03
C ASN A 182 -15.57 -16.91 -20.72
N ARG A 183 -15.01 -18.06 -20.32
CA ARG A 183 -15.41 -19.37 -20.85
C ARG A 183 -16.84 -19.73 -20.49
N THR A 184 -17.27 -19.46 -19.25
CA THR A 184 -18.66 -19.74 -18.82
C THR A 184 -19.69 -18.87 -19.53
N VAL A 185 -19.32 -17.66 -19.95
CA VAL A 185 -20.20 -16.74 -20.70
C VAL A 185 -20.32 -17.16 -22.17
N THR A 186 -19.31 -17.79 -22.77
CA THR A 186 -19.36 -18.26 -24.17
C THR A 186 -20.05 -19.61 -24.33
N SER A 187 -20.22 -20.37 -23.24
CA SER A 187 -20.90 -21.68 -23.24
C SER A 187 -22.39 -21.61 -22.88
N ALA A 188 -22.94 -20.41 -22.68
CA ALA A 188 -24.35 -20.14 -22.42
C ALA A 188 -24.95 -19.39 -23.62
#